data_AF-A0A0F9I192-F1
#
_entry.id   AF-A0A0F9I192-F1
#
_cell.length_a   1.000
_cell.length_b   1.000
_cell.length_c   1.000
_cell.angle_alpha   90.00
_cell.angle_beta   90.00
_cell.angle_gamma   90.00
#
_symmetry.space_group_name_H-M   'P 1'
#
loop_
_entity.id
_entity.type
_entity.pdbx_description
1 polymer ?
#
loop_
_entity_poly.entity_id
_entity_poly.type
_entity_poly.pdbx_seq_one_letter_code
_entity_poly.pdbx_strand_id
1 'polypeptide(L)'
;MLGFDDTIYYNPRKNYTVNINFDDIFHANTFFGELAYQTQRQLSQLKSSKIILLTRRPSRQKQLILHLLKLKGYNISKSYFINFHDYENIIDEATFLINYWTQKAQLINQLKLSGKYSSITVIDNDSVICSMLSQLDHDIIQAKFFVLDIGLQILFTPLNSSVYNNLSIDLNSNIKIKGDV
;
A
#
# COMPACT_ATOMS: atom_id res chain seq x y z
N MET A 1 2.90 7.89 -3.88
CA MET A 1 1.56 7.33 -3.58
C MET A 1 1.32 6.27 -4.65
N LEU A 2 0.61 5.16 -4.44
CA LEU A 2 -0.12 4.57 -5.59
C LEU A 2 -1.40 5.41 -5.82
N GLY A 3 -1.21 6.72 -5.75
CA GLY A 3 -2.27 7.71 -5.70
C GLY A 3 -2.47 8.19 -7.09
N PHE A 4 -3.49 7.62 -7.69
CA PHE A 4 -4.15 8.18 -8.83
C PHE A 4 -4.99 9.36 -8.32
N ASP A 5 -4.35 10.42 -7.84
CA ASP A 5 -5.09 11.55 -7.28
C ASP A 5 -6.01 12.16 -8.35
N ASP A 6 -7.17 12.61 -7.85
CA ASP A 6 -8.37 13.11 -8.53
C ASP A 6 -9.45 12.09 -8.89
N THR A 7 -10.39 11.89 -7.96
CA THR A 7 -11.75 11.43 -8.30
C THR A 7 -12.56 12.65 -8.74
N ILE A 8 -12.60 12.92 -10.05
CA ILE A 8 -13.52 13.91 -10.61
C ILE A 8 -14.93 13.29 -10.64
N TYR A 9 -15.87 13.85 -9.87
CA TYR A 9 -17.30 13.55 -10.04
C TYR A 9 -17.76 14.11 -11.39
N TYR A 10 -18.38 13.30 -12.25
CA TYR A 10 -19.11 13.84 -13.39
C TYR A 10 -20.46 13.15 -13.72
N ASN A 11 -21.38 14.05 -13.99
CA ASN A 11 -22.79 13.99 -14.38
C ASN A 11 -23.00 13.23 -15.72
N PRO A 12 -24.11 12.52 -15.95
CA PRO A 12 -24.33 11.64 -17.12
C PRO A 12 -24.38 12.28 -18.53
N ARG A 13 -23.86 13.50 -18.77
CA ARG A 13 -23.86 14.18 -20.09
C ARG A 13 -22.49 14.33 -20.79
N LYS A 14 -21.36 13.84 -20.25
CA LYS A 14 -20.01 13.99 -20.83
C LYS A 14 -19.11 12.82 -20.48
N ASN A 15 -18.22 12.48 -21.42
CA ASN A 15 -17.16 11.49 -21.27
C ASN A 15 -16.28 11.80 -20.04
N TYR A 16 -16.00 10.77 -19.24
CA TYR A 16 -15.11 10.86 -18.08
C TYR A 16 -13.65 10.91 -18.53
N THR A 17 -12.86 11.79 -17.91
CA THR A 17 -11.39 11.80 -18.04
C THR A 17 -10.82 11.70 -16.63
N VAL A 18 -10.05 10.65 -16.35
CA VAL A 18 -9.30 10.53 -15.10
C VAL A 18 -7.87 10.92 -15.44
N ASN A 19 -7.37 11.96 -14.80
CA ASN A 19 -5.98 12.33 -14.94
C ASN A 19 -5.17 11.42 -14.00
N ILE A 20 -4.55 10.39 -14.58
CA ILE A 20 -3.60 9.59 -13.84
C ILE A 20 -2.27 10.32 -13.99
N ASN A 21 -1.82 11.02 -12.94
CA ASN A 21 -0.45 11.52 -12.93
C ASN A 21 0.50 10.33 -12.76
N PHE A 22 0.82 9.69 -13.87
CA PHE A 22 1.63 8.47 -13.91
C PHE A 22 3.05 8.69 -13.37
N ASP A 23 3.50 9.95 -13.34
CA ASP A 23 4.80 10.33 -12.80
C ASP A 23 4.85 10.23 -11.27
N ASP A 24 3.72 10.35 -10.58
CA ASP A 24 3.63 10.18 -9.12
C ASP A 24 3.70 8.71 -8.66
N ILE A 25 3.67 7.78 -9.62
CA ILE A 25 3.91 6.35 -9.37
C ILE A 25 5.41 6.09 -9.44
N PHE A 26 6.02 5.78 -8.30
CA PHE A 26 7.40 5.34 -8.21
C PHE A 26 7.64 4.08 -9.07
N HIS A 27 8.84 3.96 -9.63
CA HIS A 27 9.29 2.68 -10.17
C HIS A 27 9.36 1.63 -9.05
N ALA A 28 8.99 0.40 -9.37
CA ALA A 28 8.95 -0.71 -8.41
C ALA A 28 10.31 -0.92 -7.72
N ASN A 29 11.42 -0.76 -8.45
CA ASN A 29 12.76 -0.85 -7.86
C ASN A 29 13.00 0.21 -6.78
N THR A 30 12.60 1.46 -7.04
CA THR A 30 12.70 2.55 -6.06
C THR A 30 11.79 2.29 -4.87
N PHE A 31 10.52 1.97 -5.11
CA PHE A 31 9.55 1.69 -4.05
C PHE A 31 9.99 0.55 -3.13
N PHE A 32 10.36 -0.61 -3.70
CA PHE A 32 10.79 -1.76 -2.90
C PHE A 32 12.18 -1.57 -2.31
N GLY A 33 13.05 -0.78 -2.95
CA GLY A 33 14.36 -0.40 -2.40
C GLY A 33 14.20 0.44 -1.14
N GLU A 34 13.39 1.50 -1.20
CA GLU A 34 13.05 2.33 -0.04
C GLU A 34 12.36 1.52 1.06
N LEU A 35 11.41 0.66 0.69
CA LEU A 35 10.73 -0.22 1.64
C LEU A 35 11.74 -1.14 2.36
N ALA A 36 12.61 -1.80 1.59
CA ALA A 36 13.62 -2.69 2.12
C ALA A 36 14.56 -1.96 3.09
N TYR A 37 15.04 -0.78 2.69
CA TYR A 37 15.94 0.05 3.47
C TYR A 37 15.30 0.52 4.78
N GLN A 38 14.14 1.18 4.70
CA GLN A 38 13.48 1.79 5.86
C GLN A 38 12.90 0.77 6.84
N THR A 39 12.52 -0.42 6.36
CA THR A 39 11.93 -1.49 7.20
C THR A 39 12.87 -2.65 7.47
N GLN A 40 14.16 -2.51 7.12
CA GLN A 40 15.22 -3.52 7.29
C GLN A 40 14.86 -4.91 6.72
N ARG A 41 14.05 -4.96 5.66
CA ARG A 41 13.64 -6.20 4.99
C ARG A 41 14.56 -6.54 3.83
N GLN A 42 14.75 -7.82 3.56
CA GLN A 42 15.56 -8.25 2.41
C GLN A 42 14.86 -7.90 1.09
N LEU A 43 15.50 -7.08 0.27
CA LEU A 43 14.97 -6.64 -1.02
C LEU A 43 14.66 -7.82 -1.96
N SER A 44 15.49 -8.87 -1.95
CA SER A 44 15.30 -10.09 -2.75
C SER A 44 13.97 -10.79 -2.40
N GLN A 45 13.64 -10.90 -1.12
CA GLN A 45 12.38 -11.46 -0.64
C GLN A 45 11.18 -10.63 -1.11
N LEU A 46 11.26 -9.30 -0.98
CA LEU A 46 10.21 -8.38 -1.42
C LEU A 46 9.95 -8.49 -2.93
N LYS A 47 11.00 -8.54 -3.76
CA LYS A 47 10.87 -8.69 -5.22
C LYS A 47 10.34 -10.06 -5.65
N SER A 48 10.60 -11.11 -4.87
CA SER A 48 10.10 -12.47 -5.14
C SER A 48 8.67 -12.71 -4.63
N SER A 49 8.14 -11.82 -3.79
CA SER A 49 6.81 -11.94 -3.20
C SER A 49 5.70 -11.81 -4.25
N LYS A 50 4.59 -12.53 -4.04
CA LYS A 50 3.37 -12.34 -4.84
C LYS A 50 2.72 -11.03 -4.46
N ILE A 51 2.71 -10.06 -5.38
CA ILE A 51 2.09 -8.76 -5.14
C ILE A 51 0.58 -8.88 -5.41
N ILE A 52 -0.22 -8.59 -4.38
CA ILE A 52 -1.68 -8.50 -4.49
C ILE A 52 -2.08 -7.03 -4.40
N LEU A 53 -2.72 -6.52 -5.45
CA LEU A 53 -3.27 -5.16 -5.46
C LEU A 53 -4.70 -5.18 -4.91
N LEU A 54 -4.96 -4.40 -3.86
CA LEU A 54 -6.32 -4.11 -3.39
C LEU A 54 -6.57 -2.61 -3.58
N THR A 55 -7.52 -2.26 -4.44
CA THR A 55 -7.78 -0.86 -4.78
C THR A 55 -9.26 -0.56 -4.87
N ARG A 56 -9.61 0.70 -4.55
CA ARG A 56 -10.97 1.22 -4.70
C ARG A 56 -11.35 1.59 -6.12
N ARG A 57 -10.40 1.46 -7.06
CA ARG A 57 -10.65 1.89 -8.43
C ARG A 57 -11.73 1.01 -9.06
N PRO A 58 -12.58 1.59 -9.93
CA PRO A 58 -13.58 0.83 -10.66
C PRO A 58 -12.98 -0.34 -11.42
N SER A 59 -13.66 -1.48 -11.43
CA SER A 59 -13.27 -2.65 -12.22
C SER A 59 -13.09 -2.34 -13.71
N ARG A 60 -13.86 -1.39 -14.28
CA ARG A 60 -13.68 -0.87 -15.66
C ARG A 60 -12.28 -0.27 -15.94
N GLN A 61 -11.55 0.14 -14.91
CA GLN A 61 -10.18 0.70 -15.04
C GLN A 61 -9.08 -0.33 -14.85
N LYS A 62 -9.43 -1.59 -14.54
CA LYS A 62 -8.47 -2.63 -14.17
C LYS A 62 -7.35 -2.80 -15.20
N GLN A 63 -7.69 -2.92 -16.48
CA GLN A 63 -6.70 -3.16 -17.53
C GLN A 63 -5.70 -2.01 -17.64
N LEU A 64 -6.19 -0.76 -17.64
CA LEU A 64 -5.34 0.42 -17.70
C LEU A 64 -4.39 0.51 -16.50
N ILE A 65 -4.91 0.37 -15.28
CA ILE A 65 -4.10 0.49 -14.06
C ILE A 65 -3.04 -0.61 -14.01
N LEU A 66 -3.39 -1.85 -14.33
CA LEU A 66 -2.42 -2.95 -14.35
C LEU A 66 -1.35 -2.74 -15.43
N HIS A 67 -1.71 -2.19 -16.59
CA HIS A 67 -0.76 -1.84 -17.64
C HIS A 67 0.23 -0.77 -17.17
N LEU A 68 -0.26 0.32 -16.57
CA LEU A 68 0.58 1.40 -16.03
C LEU A 68 1.53 0.88 -14.94
N LEU A 69 1.02 0.07 -14.00
CA LEU A 69 1.85 -0.55 -12.97
C LEU A 69 2.94 -1.47 -13.56
N LYS A 70 2.61 -2.21 -14.63
CA LYS A 70 3.59 -3.04 -15.34
C LYS A 70 4.71 -2.19 -15.96
N LEU A 71 4.38 -1.03 -16.55
CA LEU A 71 5.38 -0.09 -17.09
C LEU A 71 6.33 0.45 -16.01
N LYS A 72 5.86 0.58 -14.76
CA LYS A 72 6.70 0.93 -13.60
C LYS A 72 7.44 -0.26 -12.98
N GLY A 73 7.28 -1.47 -13.53
CA GLY A 73 7.98 -2.68 -13.10
C GLY A 73 7.28 -3.50 -12.01
N TYR A 74 6.01 -3.21 -11.70
CA TYR A 74 5.23 -4.02 -10.77
C TYR A 74 4.68 -5.27 -11.44
N ASN A 75 4.92 -6.44 -10.86
CA ASN A 75 4.36 -7.70 -11.30
C ASN A 75 3.17 -8.12 -10.41
N ILE A 76 1.99 -7.60 -10.71
CA ILE A 76 0.78 -7.83 -9.92
C ILE A 76 0.23 -9.24 -10.18
N SER A 77 0.35 -10.12 -9.19
CA SER A 77 -0.10 -11.52 -9.26
C SER A 77 -1.62 -11.66 -9.17
N LYS A 78 -2.26 -10.82 -8.35
CA LYS A 78 -3.72 -10.79 -8.21
C LYS A 78 -4.16 -9.37 -7.92
N SER A 79 -5.35 -8.99 -8.37
CA SER A 79 -5.88 -7.65 -8.16
C SER A 79 -7.37 -7.67 -7.85
N TYR A 80 -7.78 -6.88 -6.86
CA TYR A 80 -9.16 -6.67 -6.45
C TYR A 80 -9.52 -5.19 -6.68
N PHE A 81 -10.55 -4.98 -7.49
CA PHE A 81 -11.10 -3.68 -7.84
C PHE A 81 -12.55 -3.63 -7.35
N ILE A 82 -13.04 -2.44 -7.06
CA ILE A 82 -14.41 -2.22 -6.62
C ILE A 82 -15.39 -2.32 -7.80
N ASN A 83 -16.54 -2.96 -7.56
CA ASN A 83 -17.73 -2.77 -8.39
C ASN A 83 -18.62 -1.70 -7.74
N PHE A 84 -18.89 -0.62 -8.46
CA PHE A 84 -19.66 0.50 -7.90
C PHE A 84 -21.12 0.15 -7.59
N HIS A 85 -21.64 -0.90 -8.23
CA HIS A 85 -22.95 -1.47 -7.92
C HIS A 85 -23.08 -1.90 -6.44
N ASP A 86 -21.95 -2.23 -5.78
CA ASP A 86 -21.93 -2.61 -4.36
C ASP A 86 -22.25 -1.45 -3.41
N TYR A 87 -22.38 -0.22 -3.93
CA TYR A 87 -22.49 1.02 -3.16
C TYR A 87 -23.68 1.91 -3.57
N GLU A 88 -24.59 1.42 -4.41
CA GLU A 88 -25.72 2.20 -4.96
C GLU A 88 -26.72 2.70 -3.90
N ASN A 89 -26.75 2.07 -2.71
CA ASN A 89 -27.70 2.37 -1.63
C ASN A 89 -27.09 3.19 -0.48
N ILE A 90 -25.92 3.79 -0.67
CA ILE A 90 -25.28 4.56 0.41
C ILE A 90 -25.86 5.96 0.49
N ILE A 91 -26.27 6.31 1.70
CA ILE A 91 -27.05 7.51 2.01
C ILE A 91 -26.13 8.71 2.30
N ASP A 92 -24.92 8.46 2.82
CA ASP A 92 -23.97 9.51 3.24
C ASP A 92 -22.49 9.06 3.19
N GLU A 93 -21.58 10.04 3.28
CA GLU A 93 -20.13 9.85 3.19
C GLU A 93 -19.55 8.99 4.33
N ALA A 94 -20.04 9.15 5.56
CA ALA A 94 -19.54 8.39 6.70
C ALA A 94 -19.86 6.90 6.54
N THR A 95 -21.09 6.59 6.15
CA THR A 95 -21.53 5.22 5.82
C THR A 95 -20.69 4.63 4.68
N PHE A 96 -20.36 5.43 3.66
CA PHE A 96 -19.47 5.00 2.58
C PHE A 96 -18.07 4.62 3.07
N LEU A 97 -17.45 5.48 3.89
CA LEU A 97 -16.10 5.26 4.41
C LEU A 97 -16.02 4.04 5.33
N ILE A 98 -17.00 3.87 6.23
CA ILE A 98 -17.09 2.71 7.12
C ILE A 98 -17.21 1.41 6.31
N ASN A 99 -18.10 1.37 5.32
CA ASN A 99 -18.28 0.20 4.46
C ASN A 99 -17.01 -0.10 3.67
N TYR A 100 -16.35 0.93 3.14
CA TYR A 100 -15.06 0.78 2.46
C TYR A 100 -14.01 0.14 3.36
N TRP A 101 -13.78 0.71 4.55
CA TRP A 101 -12.76 0.22 5.46
C TRP A 101 -13.04 -1.22 5.89
N THR A 102 -14.30 -1.49 6.25
CA THR A 102 -14.74 -2.82 6.69
C THR A 102 -14.57 -3.87 5.61
N GLN A 103 -15.01 -3.61 4.38
CA GLN A 103 -14.90 -4.58 3.28
C GLN A 103 -13.43 -4.86 2.90
N LYS A 104 -12.58 -3.82 2.87
CA LYS A 104 -11.15 -4.00 2.60
C LYS A 104 -10.48 -4.85 3.69
N ALA A 105 -10.76 -4.56 4.96
CA ALA A 105 -10.23 -5.32 6.08
C ALA A 105 -10.73 -6.78 6.07
N GLN A 106 -12.02 -7.00 5.80
CA GLN A 106 -12.61 -8.34 5.65
C GLN A 106 -11.94 -9.15 4.55
N LEU A 107 -11.72 -8.56 3.37
CA LEU A 107 -11.05 -9.24 2.25
C LEU A 107 -9.61 -9.62 2.61
N ILE A 108 -8.87 -8.74 3.28
CA ILE A 108 -7.51 -9.02 3.76
C ILE A 108 -7.51 -10.16 4.78
N ASN A 109 -8.46 -10.15 5.72
CA ASN A 109 -8.59 -11.20 6.72
C ASN A 109 -8.96 -12.56 6.08
N GLN A 110 -9.88 -12.57 5.12
CA GLN A 110 -10.21 -13.78 4.34
C GLN A 110 -8.99 -14.34 3.59
N LEU A 111 -8.14 -13.47 3.03
CA LEU A 111 -6.90 -13.89 2.38
C LEU A 111 -5.94 -14.55 3.37
N LYS A 112 -5.78 -13.98 4.58
CA LYS A 112 -4.96 -14.56 5.66
C LYS A 112 -5.49 -15.92 6.10
N LEU A 113 -6.79 -16.01 6.37
CA LEU A 113 -7.45 -17.24 6.83
C LEU A 113 -7.52 -18.34 5.76
N SER A 114 -7.43 -17.99 4.47
CA SER A 114 -7.46 -18.98 3.38
C SER A 114 -6.27 -19.96 3.39
N GLY A 115 -5.19 -19.66 4.11
CA GLY A 115 -3.97 -20.47 4.13
C GLY A 115 -3.20 -20.51 2.79
N LYS A 116 -3.66 -19.79 1.76
CA LYS A 116 -3.05 -19.79 0.43
C LYS A 116 -1.64 -19.15 0.40
N TYR A 117 -1.34 -18.30 1.37
CA TYR A 117 -0.07 -17.59 1.49
C TYR A 117 0.51 -17.87 2.88
N SER A 118 1.81 -18.17 2.94
CA SER A 118 2.51 -18.47 4.19
C SER A 118 2.57 -17.27 5.14
N SER A 119 2.67 -16.06 4.59
CA SER A 119 2.58 -14.81 5.32
C SER A 119 2.01 -13.71 4.43
N ILE A 120 1.41 -12.69 5.04
CA ILE A 120 0.86 -11.53 4.35
C ILE A 120 1.32 -10.27 5.09
N THR A 121 2.09 -9.43 4.40
CA THR A 121 2.38 -8.06 4.83
C THR A 121 1.50 -7.11 4.04
N VAL A 122 0.75 -6.25 4.72
CA VAL A 122 -0.09 -5.22 4.10
C VAL A 122 0.67 -3.90 4.12
N ILE A 123 0.67 -3.22 2.98
CA ILE A 123 1.24 -1.87 2.83
C ILE A 123 0.08 -0.95 2.44
N ASP A 124 -0.21 0.04 3.28
CA ASP A 124 -1.33 0.95 3.06
C ASP A 124 -0.99 2.37 3.55
N ASN A 125 -1.63 3.40 2.99
CA ASN A 125 -1.45 4.78 3.45
C ASN A 125 -2.56 5.23 4.40
N ASP A 126 -3.73 4.58 4.35
CA ASP A 126 -4.89 4.93 5.16
C ASP A 126 -4.68 4.51 6.63
N SER A 127 -4.65 5.49 7.53
CA SER A 127 -4.40 5.27 8.96
C SER A 127 -5.49 4.43 9.63
N VAL A 128 -6.75 4.52 9.17
CA VAL A 128 -7.86 3.76 9.76
C VAL A 128 -7.72 2.28 9.39
N ILE A 129 -7.46 1.97 8.11
CA ILE A 129 -7.15 0.59 7.68
C ILE A 129 -5.95 0.03 8.44
N CYS A 130 -4.87 0.81 8.53
CA CYS A 130 -3.66 0.39 9.22
C CYS A 130 -3.93 0.07 10.69
N SER A 131 -4.70 0.91 11.39
CA SER A 131 -5.07 0.70 12.78
C SER A 131 -5.98 -0.52 12.97
N MET A 132 -7.03 -0.65 12.14
CA MET A 132 -7.94 -1.81 12.21
C MET A 132 -7.22 -3.14 12.00
N LEU A 133 -6.35 -3.23 10.99
CA LEU A 133 -5.62 -4.46 10.70
C LEU A 133 -4.51 -4.74 11.72
N SER A 134 -3.93 -3.69 12.31
CA SER A 134 -3.02 -3.82 13.45
C SER A 134 -3.73 -4.46 14.65
N GLN A 135 -4.96 -4.07 14.96
CA GLN A 135 -5.74 -4.74 16.03
C GLN A 135 -6.11 -6.19 15.72
N LEU A 136 -5.98 -6.64 14.47
CA LEU A 136 -6.24 -8.01 14.01
C LEU A 136 -4.96 -8.83 13.80
N ASP A 137 -3.84 -8.40 14.40
CA ASP A 137 -2.53 -9.07 14.33
C ASP A 137 -2.04 -9.32 12.90
N HIS A 138 -2.24 -8.35 12.01
CA HIS A 138 -1.60 -8.36 10.68
C HIS A 138 -0.24 -7.67 10.71
N ASP A 139 0.68 -8.13 9.86
CA ASP A 139 1.91 -7.40 9.57
C ASP A 139 1.58 -6.19 8.70
N ILE A 140 1.57 -4.99 9.29
CA ILE A 140 1.22 -3.74 8.60
C ILE A 140 2.45 -2.83 8.49
N ILE A 141 2.61 -2.24 7.31
CA ILE A 141 3.54 -1.13 7.05
C ILE A 141 2.71 0.04 6.53
N GLN A 142 2.63 1.12 7.31
CA GLN A 142 1.99 2.35 6.87
C GLN A 142 2.92 3.14 5.96
N ALA A 143 2.46 3.52 4.78
CA ALA A 143 3.17 4.37 3.83
C ALA A 143 2.64 5.80 3.89
N LYS A 144 3.48 6.77 4.26
CA LYS A 144 3.14 8.21 4.23
C LYS A 144 3.89 8.90 3.11
N PHE A 145 3.22 9.78 2.39
CA PHE A 145 3.78 10.50 1.25
C PHE A 145 3.98 11.96 1.60
N PHE A 146 5.12 12.50 1.20
CA PHE A 146 5.48 13.89 1.43
C PHE A 146 5.99 14.49 0.13
N VAL A 147 5.55 15.70 -0.20
CA VAL A 147 6.15 16.48 -1.29
C VAL A 147 7.11 17.45 -0.63
N LEU A 148 8.39 17.34 -0.99
CA LEU A 148 9.44 18.27 -0.59
C LEU A 148 9.92 19.03 -1.84
N ASP A 149 10.71 20.09 -1.65
CA ASP A 149 11.29 20.86 -2.76
C ASP A 149 12.13 20.01 -3.72
N ILE A 150 12.63 18.88 -3.22
CA ILE A 150 13.45 17.91 -3.96
C ILE A 150 12.62 16.77 -4.61
N GLY A 151 11.30 16.78 -4.45
CA GLY A 151 10.37 15.81 -5.04
C GLY A 151 9.53 15.03 -4.03
N LEU A 152 8.79 14.04 -4.56
CA LEU A 152 7.94 13.15 -3.78
C LEU A 152 8.80 12.14 -2.99
N GLN A 153 8.52 12.00 -1.70
CA GLN A 153 9.12 11.01 -0.81
C GLN A 153 8.06 10.08 -0.20
N ILE A 154 8.52 8.92 0.28
CA ILE A 154 7.72 7.93 0.98
C ILE A 154 8.42 7.55 2.30
N LEU A 155 7.66 7.58 3.40
CA LEU A 155 8.06 7.05 4.70
C LEU A 155 7.28 5.76 4.97
N PHE A 156 7.99 4.70 5.31
CA PHE A 156 7.40 3.43 5.71
C PHE A 156 7.52 3.22 7.22
N THR A 157 6.39 3.01 7.89
CA THR A 157 6.33 2.77 9.33
C THR A 157 5.70 1.40 9.62
N PRO A 158 6.46 0.41 10.07
CA PRO A 158 5.90 -0.86 10.56
C PRO A 158 5.07 -0.60 11.83
N LEU A 159 3.84 -1.14 11.90
CA LEU A 159 2.95 -0.91 13.04
C LEU A 159 2.81 -2.09 13.99
N ASN A 160 3.10 -3.31 13.53
CA ASN A 160 2.76 -4.54 14.26
C ASN A 160 3.79 -5.65 14.19
N SER A 161 5.00 -5.31 13.76
CA SER A 161 6.04 -6.29 13.48
C SER A 161 6.57 -6.90 14.78
N SER A 162 6.02 -8.06 15.17
CA SER A 162 6.57 -8.94 16.21
C SER A 162 8.04 -9.32 15.94
N VAL A 163 8.52 -9.16 14.70
CA VAL A 163 9.92 -9.30 14.29
C VAL A 163 10.86 -8.32 15.01
N TYR A 164 10.37 -7.21 15.59
CA TYR A 164 11.22 -6.25 16.31
C TYR A 164 11.30 -6.45 17.82
N ASN A 165 10.53 -7.38 18.40
CA ASN A 165 10.68 -7.71 19.83
C ASN A 165 11.88 -8.64 20.11
N ASN A 166 12.57 -9.16 19.09
CA ASN A 166 13.73 -10.05 19.24
C ASN A 166 15.05 -9.49 18.69
N LEU A 167 15.09 -8.25 18.22
CA LEU A 167 16.35 -7.54 17.97
C LEU A 167 16.66 -6.70 19.21
N SER A 168 17.20 -7.37 20.24
CA SER A 168 17.94 -6.68 21.29
C SER A 168 19.14 -6.00 20.64
N ILE A 169 18.97 -4.74 20.28
CA ILE A 169 20.10 -3.87 19.95
C ILE A 169 20.88 -3.72 21.25
N ASP A 170 22.05 -4.37 21.29
CA ASP A 170 23.01 -4.19 22.37
C ASP A 170 23.58 -2.76 22.29
N LEU A 171 22.90 -1.84 22.97
CA LEU A 171 23.24 -0.41 23.07
C LEU A 171 24.58 -0.18 23.80
N ASN A 172 25.28 -1.23 24.23
CA ASN A 172 26.59 -1.13 24.89
C ASN A 172 27.80 -1.39 23.97
N SER A 173 27.61 -1.59 22.67
CA SER A 173 28.76 -1.64 21.76
C SER A 173 29.29 -0.21 21.52
N ASN A 174 30.30 0.16 22.30
CA ASN A 174 31.13 1.35 22.11
C ASN A 174 31.74 1.37 20.70
N ILE A 175 31.03 1.93 19.72
CA ILE A 175 31.60 2.26 18.42
C ILE A 175 32.46 3.53 18.62
N LYS A 176 33.75 3.31 18.89
CA LYS A 176 34.78 4.33 18.70
C LYS A 176 34.92 4.59 17.20
N ILE A 177 34.39 5.71 16.74
CA ILE A 177 34.76 6.26 15.44
C ILE A 177 36.20 6.79 15.58
N LYS A 178 37.19 6.02 15.12
CA LYS A 178 38.50 6.57 14.77
C LYS A 178 38.33 7.32 13.47
N GLY A 179 38.51 8.63 13.50
CA GLY A 179 38.76 9.43 12.32
C GLY A 179 40.21 9.28 11.90
N ASP A 180 40.42 8.93 10.64
CA ASP A 180 41.65 9.14 9.88
C ASP A 180 41.21 9.64 8.49
N VAL A 181 41.20 10.96 8.27
CA VAL A 181 42.01 11.75 7.31
C VAL A 181 41.83 13.22 7.68
#